data_AF-A0A7K6PI49-F1
#
_entry.id   AF-A0A7K6PI49-F1
#
_cell.length_a   1.000
_cell.length_b   1.000
_cell.length_c   1.000
_cell.angle_alpha   90.00
_cell.angle_beta   90.00
_cell.angle_gamma   90.00
#
_symmetry.space_group_name_H-M   'P 1'
#
loop_
_entity.id
_entity.type
_entity.pdbx_description
1 polymer ?
#
loop_
_entity_poly.entity_id
_entity_poly.type
_entity_poly.pdbx_seq_one_letter_code
_entity_poly.pdbx_strand_id
1 'polypeptide(L)'
;RRQLDPEFADMINVQDHCRVEEVDEDNVYGVFVSYIEIYNNYIYDLLEEAPFESIKPKWNSCNTPVRNGDFVPPQSKILREDLNHNMYVTGCTEVEVKSTEEAFEVFWRAGQKKRRIANTQLNRESSRSHSVFIIKLAQAPLDADGDNVLQEKEQITLSQLSLVDLAGSERTNRTKAEGNRLREAGNINQSLMTLRTCIEVLRENQLYGTNKMVPYRDSKLTHLFKNYFDGEGKVRMIVCVNPKAEDYEESLQVMRFAEMTQEVEVARPVDRPLCGLTPGRRLRNQAFREELSRKLELRGGPIGAEPEEPSAAELFFQSFPPLPSCELLDINDDQTLPKLIEALEQRHKMRQMLAEEFAKNVLAFKTMLQEFDSSVASKENYIQGKLAEKEKTITGQRTELERLEKKIKTLEYKIEILEKTATIYEEDKRNLQQELESKSQKLQRQASDKRRLEARLQGMVAETSLKWEKECERRVAAKQLEMQNKLWVKDEKLKQLKAIVTEPRAERPERPSREREREKPLPRSVSPSPAP
;
A
#
# COMPACT_ATOMS: atom_id res chain seq x y z
N ARG A 1 -23.78 6.03 29.61
CA ARG A 1 -22.58 5.20 29.36
C ARG A 1 -23.01 3.98 28.56
N ARG A 2 -22.90 4.02 27.23
CA ARG A 2 -23.18 2.85 26.36
C ARG A 2 -22.04 1.85 26.59
N GLN A 3 -22.36 0.56 26.74
CA GLN A 3 -21.35 -0.50 26.83
C GLN A 3 -20.50 -0.48 25.55
N LEU A 4 -19.19 -0.28 25.72
CA LEU A 4 -18.20 -0.51 24.67
C LEU A 4 -18.19 -2.02 24.39
N ASP A 5 -18.19 -2.37 23.11
CA ASP A 5 -18.23 -3.76 22.68
C ASP A 5 -16.83 -4.39 22.92
N PRO A 6 -16.72 -5.60 23.48
CA PRO A 6 -15.46 -6.16 23.97
C PRO A 6 -14.36 -6.33 22.91
N GLU A 7 -14.68 -6.45 21.61
CA GLU A 7 -13.66 -6.44 20.54
C GLU A 7 -12.96 -5.07 20.38
N PHE A 8 -13.53 -4.01 20.96
CA PHE A 8 -13.15 -2.61 20.74
C PHE A 8 -12.25 -2.07 21.86
N ALA A 9 -12.41 -2.58 23.08
CA ALA A 9 -11.69 -2.09 24.25
C ALA A 9 -10.17 -2.34 24.15
N ASP A 10 -9.77 -3.44 23.51
CA ASP A 10 -8.36 -3.83 23.38
C ASP A 10 -7.60 -3.04 22.29
N MET A 11 -8.31 -2.44 21.32
CA MET A 11 -7.71 -1.69 20.21
C MET A 11 -7.48 -0.21 20.54
N ILE A 12 -8.25 0.35 21.47
CA ILE A 12 -8.13 1.74 21.93
C ILE A 12 -7.20 1.76 23.15
N ASN A 13 -5.91 1.51 22.93
CA ASN A 13 -4.89 1.81 23.93
C ASN A 13 -4.28 3.17 23.56
N VAL A 14 -4.97 4.25 23.94
CA VAL A 14 -4.47 5.61 23.76
C VAL A 14 -3.28 5.77 24.70
N GLN A 15 -2.08 5.41 24.23
CA GLN A 15 -0.87 5.77 24.93
C GLN A 15 -0.77 7.30 24.92
N ASP A 16 -0.43 7.89 26.07
CA ASP A 16 -0.32 9.35 26.29
C ASP A 16 0.67 10.07 25.34
N HIS A 17 1.36 9.35 24.47
CA HIS A 17 2.36 9.84 23.51
C HIS A 17 1.80 10.46 22.22
N CYS A 18 0.47 10.54 22.05
CA CYS A 18 -0.16 11.08 20.83
C CYS A 18 -0.83 12.45 21.02
N ARG A 19 -0.73 13.07 22.21
CA ARG A 19 -1.30 14.39 22.47
C ARG A 19 -0.34 15.48 21.99
N VAL A 20 -0.82 16.37 21.12
CA VAL A 20 -0.11 17.62 20.79
C VAL A 20 -0.27 18.55 21.99
N GLU A 21 0.83 18.94 22.64
CA GLU A 21 0.79 19.80 23.83
C GLU A 21 0.54 21.28 23.49
N GLU A 22 0.89 21.71 22.28
CA GLU A 22 0.79 23.10 21.82
C GLU A 22 -0.31 23.25 20.76
N VAL A 23 -1.57 23.28 21.20
CA VAL A 23 -2.70 23.65 20.33
C VAL A 23 -3.00 25.14 20.51
N ASP A 24 -3.15 25.88 19.41
CA ASP A 24 -3.41 27.31 19.46
C ASP A 24 -4.84 27.60 19.91
N GLU A 25 -4.99 28.10 21.14
CA GLU A 25 -6.27 28.46 21.75
C GLU A 25 -6.97 29.65 21.07
N ASP A 26 -6.27 30.40 20.20
CA ASP A 26 -6.87 31.48 19.41
C ASP A 26 -7.66 30.96 18.20
N ASN A 27 -7.72 29.64 18.00
CA ASN A 27 -8.49 29.01 16.94
C ASN A 27 -9.49 27.98 17.49
N VAL A 28 -10.58 27.80 16.75
CA VAL A 28 -11.48 26.66 16.91
C VAL A 28 -11.14 25.59 15.88
N TYR A 29 -11.30 24.34 16.29
CA TYR A 29 -11.02 23.17 15.48
C TYR A 29 -12.27 22.31 15.31
N GLY A 30 -12.56 21.90 14.08
CA GLY A 30 -13.57 20.91 13.74
C GLY A 30 -12.91 19.73 13.04
N VAL A 31 -13.23 18.51 13.47
CA VAL A 31 -12.71 17.28 12.85
C VAL A 31 -13.87 16.54 12.19
N PHE A 32 -13.70 16.21 10.92
CA PHE A 32 -14.68 15.48 10.13
C PHE A 32 -14.05 14.22 9.57
N VAL A 33 -14.76 13.11 9.63
CA VAL A 33 -14.32 11.84 9.06
C VAL A 33 -15.25 11.41 7.93
N SER A 34 -14.68 10.84 6.89
CA SER A 34 -15.42 10.15 5.83
C SER A 34 -14.76 8.82 5.50
N TYR A 35 -15.56 7.86 5.05
CA TYR A 35 -15.04 6.53 4.74
C TYR A 35 -15.63 5.98 3.45
N ILE A 36 -14.74 5.73 2.48
CA ILE A 36 -15.13 5.25 1.16
C ILE A 36 -14.43 3.94 0.81
N GLU A 37 -15.11 3.14 0.00
CA GLU A 37 -14.59 1.92 -0.61
C GLU A 37 -14.53 2.09 -2.13
N ILE A 38 -13.37 1.80 -2.71
CA ILE A 38 -13.19 1.70 -4.16
C ILE A 38 -13.15 0.22 -4.52
N TYR A 39 -14.26 -0.28 -5.04
CA TYR A 39 -14.41 -1.66 -5.48
C TYR A 39 -14.79 -1.69 -6.96
N ASN A 40 -14.03 -2.45 -7.75
CA ASN A 40 -14.25 -2.57 -9.19
C ASN A 40 -14.27 -1.21 -9.94
N ASN A 41 -13.40 -0.27 -9.50
CA ASN A 41 -13.33 1.11 -10.00
C ASN A 41 -14.61 1.95 -9.79
N TYR A 42 -15.50 1.52 -8.92
CA TYR A 42 -16.65 2.27 -8.42
C TYR A 42 -16.41 2.73 -6.98
N ILE A 43 -16.96 3.89 -6.63
CA ILE A 43 -16.79 4.50 -5.31
C ILE A 43 -18.09 4.33 -4.51
N TYR A 44 -17.98 3.72 -3.34
CA TYR A 44 -19.06 3.52 -2.40
C TYR A 44 -18.79 4.27 -1.10
N ASP A 45 -19.82 4.90 -0.55
CA ASP A 45 -19.77 5.53 0.77
C ASP A 45 -20.15 4.49 1.82
N LEU A 46 -19.23 4.22 2.75
CA LEU A 46 -19.44 3.24 3.82
C LEU A 46 -20.20 3.85 5.01
N LEU A 47 -20.24 5.18 5.13
CA LEU A 47 -20.93 5.86 6.23
C LEU A 47 -22.40 6.13 5.91
N GLU A 48 -22.79 6.12 4.63
CA GLU A 48 -24.17 6.34 4.19
C GLU A 48 -25.16 5.38 4.89
N GLU A 49 -26.16 5.94 5.58
CA GLU A 49 -27.18 5.19 6.34
C GLU A 49 -28.34 4.68 5.48
N ALA A 50 -28.28 4.89 4.15
CA ALA A 50 -29.31 4.39 3.26
C ALA A 50 -29.48 2.87 3.45
N PRO A 51 -30.72 2.36 3.56
CA PRO A 51 -30.93 0.93 3.47
C PRO A 51 -30.33 0.49 2.15
N PHE A 52 -29.28 -0.33 2.20
CA PHE A 52 -28.64 -0.93 1.02
C PHE A 52 -29.78 -1.29 0.07
N GLU A 53 -29.95 -0.55 -1.04
CA GLU A 53 -31.08 -0.82 -1.92
C GLU A 53 -30.91 -2.27 -2.34
N SER A 54 -31.83 -3.12 -1.87
CA SER A 54 -31.84 -4.53 -2.17
C SER A 54 -31.80 -4.64 -3.67
N ILE A 55 -30.71 -5.20 -4.16
CA ILE A 55 -30.38 -5.43 -5.57
C ILE A 55 -31.67 -5.63 -6.37
N LYS A 56 -32.15 -4.58 -7.05
CA LYS A 56 -33.37 -4.68 -7.85
C LYS A 56 -33.00 -5.46 -9.12
N PRO A 57 -33.77 -6.50 -9.49
CA PRO A 57 -33.53 -7.18 -10.75
C PRO A 57 -33.65 -6.16 -11.89
N LYS A 58 -32.81 -6.29 -12.92
CA LYS A 58 -32.92 -5.45 -14.11
C LYS A 58 -34.24 -5.76 -14.81
N TRP A 59 -35.11 -4.77 -14.98
CA TRP A 59 -36.35 -4.90 -15.77
C TRP A 59 -36.06 -4.49 -17.22
N ASN A 60 -36.50 -5.30 -18.19
CA ASN A 60 -36.43 -4.93 -19.61
C ASN A 60 -37.54 -3.92 -19.97
N SER A 61 -37.50 -3.31 -21.16
CA SER A 61 -38.54 -2.40 -21.67
C SER A 61 -39.96 -3.01 -21.72
N CYS A 62 -40.10 -4.31 -21.48
CA CYS A 62 -41.35 -5.06 -21.48
C CYS A 62 -41.88 -5.33 -20.06
N ASN A 63 -41.27 -4.73 -19.03
CA ASN A 63 -41.63 -4.95 -17.63
C ASN A 63 -41.57 -6.45 -17.19
N THR A 64 -40.49 -7.14 -17.56
CA THR A 64 -40.20 -8.51 -17.07
C THR A 64 -38.78 -8.58 -16.48
N PRO A 65 -38.56 -9.37 -15.40
CA PRO A 65 -37.22 -9.53 -14.82
C PRO A 65 -36.29 -10.27 -15.79
N VAL A 66 -35.12 -9.70 -16.05
CA VAL A 66 -34.09 -10.34 -16.90
C VAL A 66 -33.59 -11.63 -16.21
N ARG A 67 -33.70 -12.78 -16.90
CA ARG A 67 -33.33 -14.11 -16.38
C ARG A 67 -31.83 -14.35 -16.19
N ASN A 68 -30.99 -13.46 -16.70
CA ASN A 68 -29.55 -13.49 -16.44
C ASN A 68 -29.31 -12.56 -15.25
N GLY A 69 -28.72 -13.06 -14.17
CA GLY A 69 -28.49 -12.36 -12.89
C GLY A 69 -27.57 -11.13 -12.96
N ASP A 70 -27.79 -10.25 -13.92
CA ASP A 70 -27.14 -8.96 -14.08
C ASP A 70 -27.80 -7.99 -13.10
N PHE A 71 -27.26 -8.01 -11.88
CA PHE A 71 -27.61 -7.10 -10.80
C PHE A 71 -27.22 -5.66 -11.14
N VAL A 72 -28.07 -4.68 -10.81
CA VAL A 72 -27.72 -3.26 -10.93
C VAL A 72 -26.81 -2.91 -9.75
N PRO A 73 -25.53 -2.56 -9.96
CA PRO A 73 -24.66 -2.15 -8.87
C PRO A 73 -25.18 -0.85 -8.23
N PRO A 74 -24.92 -0.60 -6.93
CA PRO A 74 -25.25 0.67 -6.29
C PRO A 74 -24.63 1.82 -7.09
N GLN A 75 -25.32 2.97 -7.11
CA GLN A 75 -24.84 4.12 -7.86
C GLN A 75 -23.50 4.59 -7.31
N SER A 76 -22.44 4.44 -8.10
CA SER A 76 -21.11 4.94 -7.75
C SER A 76 -21.14 6.43 -7.51
N LYS A 77 -20.51 6.87 -6.42
CA LYS A 77 -20.23 8.28 -6.19
C LYS A 77 -19.29 8.81 -7.28
N ILE A 78 -19.39 10.11 -7.55
CA ILE A 78 -18.70 10.79 -8.65
C ILE A 78 -17.56 11.63 -8.08
N LEU A 79 -16.38 11.57 -8.72
CA LEU A 79 -15.27 12.47 -8.43
C LEU A 79 -15.49 13.81 -9.12
N ARG A 80 -15.25 14.90 -8.39
CA ARG A 80 -15.23 16.27 -8.91
C ARG A 80 -13.96 16.97 -8.46
N GLU A 81 -13.66 18.06 -9.15
CA GLU A 81 -12.56 18.95 -8.87
C GLU A 81 -13.13 20.22 -8.22
N ASP A 82 -12.50 20.70 -7.15
CA ASP A 82 -12.88 21.96 -6.49
C ASP A 82 -12.17 23.18 -7.10
N LEU A 83 -12.38 24.36 -6.52
CA LEU A 83 -11.77 25.62 -6.97
C LEU A 83 -10.25 25.66 -6.80
N ASN A 84 -9.71 24.84 -5.89
CA ASN A 84 -8.29 24.69 -5.62
C ASN A 84 -7.70 23.52 -6.41
N HIS A 85 -8.37 23.05 -7.46
CA HIS A 85 -7.96 21.89 -8.26
C HIS A 85 -7.87 20.58 -7.47
N ASN A 86 -8.49 20.52 -6.30
CA ASN A 86 -8.49 19.35 -5.44
C ASN A 86 -9.61 18.38 -5.81
N MET A 87 -9.24 17.14 -6.09
CA MET A 87 -10.17 16.05 -6.34
C MET A 87 -10.90 15.59 -5.07
N TYR A 88 -12.23 15.51 -5.11
CA TYR A 88 -13.07 15.05 -3.99
C TYR A 88 -14.26 14.19 -4.47
N VAL A 89 -14.81 13.39 -3.56
CA VAL A 89 -15.99 12.56 -3.81
C VAL A 89 -17.26 13.37 -3.52
N THR A 90 -18.10 13.59 -4.52
CA THR A 90 -19.34 14.36 -4.37
C THR A 90 -20.42 13.55 -3.64
N GLY A 91 -21.08 14.17 -2.65
CA GLY A 91 -22.15 13.53 -1.89
C GLY A 91 -21.66 12.39 -0.99
N CYS A 92 -20.39 12.47 -0.56
CA CYS A 92 -19.82 11.61 0.48
C CYS A 92 -20.29 12.11 1.85
N THR A 93 -20.64 11.19 2.73
CA THR A 93 -21.05 11.47 4.10
C THR A 93 -19.83 11.87 4.93
N GLU A 94 -19.89 13.05 5.54
CA GLU A 94 -18.88 13.56 6.47
C GLU A 94 -19.50 13.63 7.86
N VAL A 95 -18.86 12.96 8.83
CA VAL A 95 -19.33 12.90 10.21
C VAL A 95 -18.39 13.73 11.07
N GLU A 96 -18.92 14.73 11.77
CA GLU A 96 -18.17 15.49 12.77
C GLU A 96 -17.85 14.58 13.98
N VAL A 97 -16.60 14.60 14.44
CA VAL A 97 -16.14 13.80 15.57
C VAL A 97 -15.43 14.69 16.60
N LYS A 98 -15.70 14.47 17.88
CA LYS A 98 -15.19 15.27 19.00
C LYS A 98 -14.16 14.53 19.84
N SER A 99 -14.04 13.21 19.67
CA SER A 99 -13.05 12.40 20.35
C SER A 99 -12.52 11.27 19.47
N THR A 100 -11.36 10.74 19.84
CA THR A 100 -10.75 9.57 19.18
C THR A 100 -11.67 8.36 19.22
N GLU A 101 -12.39 8.17 20.32
CA GLU A 101 -13.34 7.08 20.50
C GLU A 101 -14.51 7.20 19.53
N GLU A 102 -15.03 8.41 19.31
CA GLU A 102 -16.11 8.67 18.35
C GLU A 102 -15.64 8.41 16.91
N ALA A 103 -14.44 8.89 16.56
CA ALA A 103 -13.83 8.61 15.26
C ALA A 103 -13.64 7.11 15.01
N PHE A 104 -13.18 6.38 16.02
CA PHE A 104 -13.01 4.93 15.96
C PHE A 104 -14.35 4.18 15.89
N GLU A 105 -15.38 4.67 16.60
CA GLU A 105 -16.73 4.13 16.53
C GLU A 105 -17.30 4.24 15.11
N VAL A 106 -17.15 5.41 14.46
CA VAL A 106 -17.55 5.63 13.07
C VAL A 106 -16.79 4.68 12.13
N PHE A 107 -15.46 4.62 12.27
CA PHE A 107 -14.61 3.72 11.47
C PHE A 107 -15.05 2.25 11.59
N TRP A 108 -15.25 1.74 12.81
CA TRP A 108 -15.51 0.33 13.03
C TRP A 108 -16.97 -0.07 12.84
N ARG A 109 -17.91 0.65 13.49
CA ARG A 109 -19.33 0.27 13.51
C ARG A 109 -20.02 0.61 12.19
N ALA A 110 -19.83 1.83 11.70
CA ALA A 110 -20.46 2.26 10.45
C ALA A 110 -19.67 1.75 9.23
N GLY A 111 -18.34 1.81 9.30
CA GLY A 111 -17.45 1.41 8.22
C GLY A 111 -17.18 -0.08 8.10
N GLN A 112 -16.30 -0.59 8.97
CA GLN A 112 -15.72 -1.94 8.85
C GLN A 112 -16.76 -3.06 8.93
N LYS A 113 -17.78 -2.91 9.77
CA LYS A 113 -18.87 -3.89 9.87
C LYS A 113 -19.70 -3.93 8.58
N LYS A 114 -20.01 -2.79 7.96
CA LYS A 114 -20.70 -2.75 6.65
C LYS A 114 -19.83 -3.33 5.54
N ARG A 115 -18.52 -3.02 5.51
CA ARG A 115 -17.56 -3.65 4.58
C ARG A 115 -17.56 -5.18 4.72
N ARG A 116 -17.55 -5.71 5.95
CA ARG A 116 -17.64 -7.16 6.21
C ARG A 116 -18.97 -7.78 5.74
N ILE A 117 -20.10 -7.10 5.91
CA ILE A 117 -21.42 -7.59 5.49
C ILE A 117 -21.57 -7.53 3.95
N ALA A 118 -21.09 -6.47 3.31
CA ALA A 118 -21.04 -6.38 1.85
C ALA A 118 -20.12 -7.48 1.27
N ASN A 119 -18.99 -7.75 1.91
CA ASN A 119 -18.13 -8.87 1.59
C ASN A 119 -18.86 -10.22 1.73
N THR A 120 -19.63 -10.48 2.78
CA THR A 120 -20.35 -11.77 2.86
C THR A 120 -21.47 -11.93 1.82
N GLN A 121 -22.06 -10.84 1.32
CA GLN A 121 -23.09 -10.88 0.27
C GLN A 121 -22.53 -10.91 -1.17
N LEU A 122 -21.36 -10.30 -1.42
CA LEU A 122 -20.77 -10.18 -2.76
C LEU A 122 -19.45 -10.97 -2.94
N ASN A 123 -18.56 -11.05 -1.95
CA ASN A 123 -17.32 -11.87 -1.95
C ASN A 123 -16.60 -11.91 -0.57
N ARG A 124 -16.21 -13.10 -0.11
CA ARG A 124 -15.76 -13.39 1.28
C ARG A 124 -14.42 -12.76 1.74
N GLU A 125 -13.80 -11.82 1.03
CA GLU A 125 -12.40 -11.43 1.30
C GLU A 125 -12.15 -9.92 1.22
N SER A 126 -11.57 -9.35 2.28
CA SER A 126 -11.22 -7.92 2.39
C SER A 126 -10.05 -7.49 1.51
N SER A 127 -9.32 -8.42 0.88
CA SER A 127 -8.18 -8.15 0.00
C SER A 127 -8.58 -7.59 -1.37
N ARG A 128 -9.88 -7.46 -1.65
CA ARG A 128 -10.43 -7.23 -3.00
C ARG A 128 -10.97 -5.82 -3.24
N SER A 129 -10.82 -4.92 -2.28
CA SER A 129 -11.24 -3.53 -2.41
C SER A 129 -10.23 -2.60 -1.75
N HIS A 130 -10.09 -1.39 -2.28
CA HIS A 130 -9.32 -0.34 -1.64
C HIS A 130 -10.23 0.42 -0.69
N SER A 131 -9.77 0.71 0.51
CA SER A 131 -10.53 1.52 1.48
C SER A 131 -9.77 2.80 1.77
N VAL A 132 -10.50 3.91 1.82
CA VAL A 132 -9.93 5.24 2.06
C VAL A 132 -10.69 5.89 3.19
N PHE A 133 -10.03 6.03 4.33
CA PHE A 133 -10.54 6.76 5.49
C PHE A 133 -9.92 8.15 5.51
N ILE A 134 -10.75 9.19 5.40
CA ILE A 134 -10.31 10.58 5.28
C ILE A 134 -10.66 11.29 6.58
N ILE A 135 -9.67 11.95 7.18
CA ILE A 135 -9.81 12.82 8.33
C ILE A 135 -9.53 14.24 7.86
N LYS A 136 -10.52 15.12 7.97
CA LYS A 136 -10.42 16.54 7.65
C LYS A 136 -10.40 17.35 8.94
N LEU A 137 -9.41 18.22 9.06
CA LEU A 137 -9.28 19.19 10.14
C LEU A 137 -9.59 20.56 9.58
N ALA A 138 -10.65 21.18 10.08
CA ALA A 138 -10.96 22.58 9.85
C ALA A 138 -10.45 23.41 11.03
N GLN A 139 -9.63 24.39 10.75
CA GLN A 139 -9.14 25.37 11.71
C GLN A 139 -9.67 26.74 11.31
N ALA A 140 -10.30 27.44 12.24
CA ALA A 140 -10.80 28.79 12.02
C ALA A 140 -10.41 29.70 13.20
N PRO A 141 -9.89 30.91 12.94
CA PRO A 141 -9.51 31.82 14.02
C PRO A 141 -10.72 32.40 14.72
N LEU A 142 -10.58 32.62 16.03
CA LEU A 142 -11.57 33.31 16.85
C LEU A 142 -11.39 34.83 16.79
N ASP A 143 -12.43 35.58 17.14
CA ASP A 143 -12.35 37.03 17.29
C ASP A 143 -11.42 37.44 18.46
N ALA A 144 -11.26 38.75 18.66
CA ALA A 144 -10.36 39.29 19.69
C ALA A 144 -10.77 38.89 21.12
N ASP A 145 -12.04 38.59 21.33
CA ASP A 145 -12.63 38.23 22.62
C ASP A 145 -12.68 36.70 22.83
N GLY A 146 -12.65 35.92 21.74
CA GLY A 146 -12.74 34.46 21.75
C GLY A 146 -14.16 33.91 21.65
N ASP A 147 -15.15 34.77 21.42
CA ASP A 147 -16.57 34.41 21.50
C ASP A 147 -17.11 33.93 20.15
N ASN A 148 -16.60 34.48 19.05
CA ASN A 148 -17.08 34.16 17.71
C ASN A 148 -15.97 33.71 16.78
N VAL A 149 -16.31 32.84 15.84
CA VAL A 149 -15.42 32.42 14.75
C VAL A 149 -15.39 33.51 13.68
N LEU A 150 -14.19 33.93 13.28
CA LEU A 150 -14.01 34.82 12.15
C LEU A 150 -14.38 34.06 10.87
N GLN A 151 -15.41 34.55 10.17
CA GLN A 151 -15.98 33.87 8.99
C GLN A 151 -15.26 34.20 7.68
N GLU A 152 -14.11 34.89 7.74
CA GLU A 152 -13.29 35.18 6.56
C GLU A 152 -12.75 33.88 5.97
N LYS A 153 -13.20 33.53 4.76
CA LYS A 153 -12.87 32.25 4.11
C LYS A 153 -11.37 32.08 3.91
N GLU A 154 -10.66 33.18 3.70
CA GLU A 154 -9.22 33.23 3.48
C GLU A 154 -8.43 32.86 4.75
N GLN A 155 -9.04 32.96 5.93
CA GLN A 155 -8.42 32.62 7.22
C GLN A 155 -8.75 31.20 7.69
N ILE A 156 -9.76 30.55 7.10
CA ILE A 156 -10.12 29.16 7.42
C ILE A 156 -9.14 28.22 6.73
N THR A 157 -8.42 27.44 7.53
CA THR A 157 -7.46 26.45 7.03
C THR A 157 -8.08 25.07 7.07
N LEU A 158 -8.05 24.37 5.94
CA LEU A 158 -8.48 22.97 5.82
C LEU A 158 -7.26 22.08 5.61
N SER A 159 -7.06 21.12 6.50
CA SER A 159 -6.04 20.08 6.39
C SER A 159 -6.69 18.72 6.23
N GLN A 160 -6.10 17.84 5.43
CA GLN A 160 -6.65 16.52 5.15
C GLN A 160 -5.59 15.42 5.31
N LEU A 161 -5.89 14.42 6.14
CA LEU A 161 -5.17 13.17 6.25
C LEU A 161 -6.00 12.06 5.61
N SER A 162 -5.42 11.35 4.64
CA SER A 162 -6.07 10.20 4.01
C SER A 162 -5.31 8.92 4.37
N LEU A 163 -5.96 8.01 5.06
CA LEU A 163 -5.46 6.67 5.36
C LEU A 163 -6.01 5.71 4.31
N VAL A 164 -5.11 5.14 3.51
CA VAL A 164 -5.47 4.32 2.35
C VAL A 164 -5.00 2.88 2.59
N ASP A 165 -5.97 1.97 2.67
CA ASP A 165 -5.77 0.52 2.70
C ASP A 165 -5.94 0.00 1.28
N LEU A 166 -4.84 -0.35 0.63
CA LEU A 166 -4.84 -0.85 -0.74
C LEU A 166 -5.12 -2.36 -0.76
N ALA A 167 -5.84 -2.80 -1.78
CA ALA A 167 -6.04 -4.20 -2.10
C ALA A 167 -4.69 -4.92 -2.34
N GLY A 168 -4.71 -6.25 -2.23
CA GLY A 168 -3.52 -7.07 -2.44
C GLY A 168 -2.97 -6.96 -3.87
N SER A 169 -1.64 -7.01 -4.02
CA SER A 169 -0.94 -6.92 -5.30
C SER A 169 -0.71 -8.28 -5.97
N GLU A 170 -1.32 -9.35 -5.46
CA GLU A 170 -1.08 -10.71 -5.93
C GLU A 170 -1.59 -10.96 -7.36
N ARG A 171 -0.84 -11.78 -8.09
CA ARG A 171 -1.22 -12.16 -9.46
C ARG A 171 -2.46 -13.05 -9.47
N THR A 172 -3.38 -12.73 -10.37
CA THR A 172 -4.63 -13.50 -10.61
C THR A 172 -4.39 -14.99 -10.89
N ASN A 173 -3.22 -15.34 -11.42
CA ASN A 173 -2.87 -16.73 -11.75
C ASN A 173 -2.68 -17.61 -10.51
N ARG A 174 -2.37 -17.03 -9.35
CA ARG A 174 -2.23 -17.78 -8.08
C ARG A 174 -3.57 -18.05 -7.42
N THR A 175 -4.58 -17.21 -7.67
CA THR A 175 -5.88 -17.28 -6.99
C THR A 175 -6.84 -18.30 -7.60
N LYS A 176 -6.47 -18.97 -8.72
CA LYS A 176 -7.30 -19.94 -9.46
C LYS A 176 -8.72 -19.41 -9.70
N ALA A 177 -8.86 -18.10 -9.91
CA ALA A 177 -10.14 -17.43 -10.06
C ALA A 177 -10.69 -17.64 -11.48
N GLU A 178 -11.97 -18.00 -11.59
CA GLU A 178 -12.66 -18.25 -12.87
C GLU A 178 -13.85 -17.30 -13.08
N GLY A 179 -14.19 -17.03 -14.35
CA GLY A 179 -15.38 -16.27 -14.74
C GLY A 179 -15.39 -14.82 -14.22
N ASN A 180 -16.48 -14.41 -13.56
CA ASN A 180 -16.64 -13.05 -13.04
C ASN A 180 -15.56 -12.68 -12.00
N ARG A 181 -15.03 -13.66 -11.26
CA ARG A 181 -13.95 -13.43 -10.27
C ARG A 181 -12.62 -13.09 -10.93
N LEU A 182 -12.37 -13.58 -12.15
CA LEU A 182 -11.17 -13.21 -12.90
C LEU A 182 -11.25 -11.76 -13.39
N ARG A 183 -12.42 -11.31 -13.84
CA ARG A 183 -12.66 -9.91 -14.24
C ARG A 183 -12.48 -8.96 -13.07
N GLU A 184 -13.04 -9.31 -11.92
CA GLU A 184 -12.89 -8.55 -10.67
C GLU A 184 -11.42 -8.45 -10.23
N ALA A 185 -10.71 -9.58 -10.17
CA ALA A 185 -9.29 -9.60 -9.84
C ALA A 185 -8.44 -8.80 -10.85
N GLY A 186 -8.83 -8.83 -12.13
CA GLY A 186 -8.25 -7.98 -13.16
C GLY A 186 -8.44 -6.48 -12.88
N ASN A 187 -9.63 -6.06 -12.47
CA ASN A 187 -9.93 -4.65 -12.19
C ASN A 187 -9.24 -4.13 -10.91
N ILE A 188 -9.08 -4.97 -9.90
CA ILE A 188 -8.29 -4.66 -8.70
C ILE A 188 -6.83 -4.45 -9.09
N ASN A 189 -6.24 -5.40 -9.83
CA ASN A 189 -4.86 -5.28 -10.29
C ASN A 189 -4.67 -4.12 -11.27
N GLN A 190 -5.68 -3.77 -12.06
CA GLN A 190 -5.65 -2.61 -12.94
C GLN A 190 -5.44 -1.31 -12.16
N SER A 191 -6.12 -1.13 -11.03
CA SER A 191 -5.97 0.11 -10.23
C SER A 191 -4.57 0.28 -9.63
N LEU A 192 -3.92 -0.81 -9.20
CA LEU A 192 -2.54 -0.82 -8.71
C LEU A 192 -1.52 -0.69 -9.85
N MET A 193 -1.78 -1.32 -11.00
CA MET A 193 -0.98 -1.15 -12.22
C MET A 193 -1.00 0.29 -12.70
N THR A 194 -2.18 0.93 -12.74
CA THR A 194 -2.30 2.35 -13.09
C THR A 194 -1.55 3.24 -12.10
N LEU A 195 -1.60 2.94 -10.80
CA LEU A 195 -0.79 3.64 -9.79
C LEU A 195 0.70 3.53 -10.10
N ARG A 196 1.18 2.32 -10.40
CA ARG A 196 2.57 2.09 -10.82
C ARG A 196 2.93 2.91 -12.06
N THR A 197 2.11 2.86 -13.10
CA THR A 197 2.33 3.61 -14.35
C THR A 197 2.33 5.13 -14.11
N CYS A 198 1.47 5.64 -13.22
CA CYS A 198 1.49 7.07 -12.88
C CYS A 198 2.85 7.49 -12.30
N ILE A 199 3.39 6.68 -11.38
CA ILE A 199 4.69 6.95 -10.73
C ILE A 199 5.85 6.77 -11.71
N GLU A 200 5.80 5.76 -12.58
CA GLU A 200 6.78 5.57 -13.66
C GLU A 200 6.85 6.80 -14.57
N VAL A 201 5.70 7.30 -15.04
CA VAL A 201 5.63 8.47 -15.91
C VAL A 201 6.09 9.73 -15.18
N LEU A 202 5.73 9.91 -13.90
CA LEU A 202 6.25 11.01 -13.08
C LEU A 202 7.77 10.98 -12.98
N ARG A 203 8.34 9.79 -12.71
CA ARG A 203 9.79 9.62 -12.63
C ARG A 203 10.47 9.93 -13.96
N GLU A 204 9.94 9.43 -15.07
CA GLU A 204 10.48 9.69 -16.41
C GLU A 204 10.42 11.18 -16.78
N ASN A 205 9.34 11.87 -16.41
CA ASN A 205 9.23 13.31 -16.60
C ASN A 205 10.33 14.07 -15.85
N GLN A 206 10.64 13.65 -14.61
CA GLN A 206 11.68 14.27 -13.78
C GLN A 206 13.10 13.94 -14.24
N LEU A 207 13.39 12.67 -14.53
CA LEU A 207 14.72 12.21 -14.92
C LEU A 207 15.16 12.73 -16.29
N TYR A 208 14.23 12.74 -17.25
CA TYR A 208 14.54 13.07 -18.65
C TYR A 208 14.03 14.45 -19.07
N GLY A 209 13.41 15.21 -18.16
CA GLY A 209 12.79 16.51 -18.48
C GLY A 209 11.67 16.40 -19.51
N THR A 210 10.96 15.27 -19.53
CA THR A 210 9.85 15.04 -20.47
C THR A 210 8.53 15.55 -19.89
N ASN A 211 7.55 15.83 -20.76
CA ASN A 211 6.22 16.30 -20.38
C ASN A 211 5.14 15.28 -20.80
N LYS A 212 5.36 14.00 -20.50
CA LYS A 212 4.36 12.96 -20.77
C LYS A 212 3.16 13.16 -19.84
N MET A 213 1.95 13.05 -20.39
CA MET A 213 0.73 13.13 -19.59
C MET A 213 0.65 11.92 -18.66
N VAL A 214 0.54 12.18 -17.34
CA VAL A 214 0.37 11.14 -16.33
C VAL A 214 -1.08 10.63 -16.36
N PRO A 215 -1.32 9.31 -16.45
CA PRO A 215 -2.66 8.75 -16.67
C PRO A 215 -3.50 8.64 -15.37
N TYR A 216 -3.61 9.72 -14.60
CA TYR A 216 -4.37 9.71 -13.33
C TYR A 216 -5.84 9.29 -13.50
N ARG A 217 -6.43 9.57 -14.66
CA ARG A 217 -7.85 9.34 -14.93
C ARG A 217 -8.22 7.87 -15.14
N ASP A 218 -7.24 7.01 -15.38
CA ASP A 218 -7.46 5.60 -15.73
C ASP A 218 -7.99 4.78 -14.53
N SER A 219 -7.73 5.22 -13.30
CA SER A 219 -8.25 4.62 -12.06
C SER A 219 -8.84 5.70 -11.16
N LYS A 220 -9.98 5.41 -10.50
CA LYS A 220 -10.58 6.31 -9.51
C LYS A 220 -9.65 6.57 -8.32
N LEU A 221 -8.82 5.59 -7.97
CA LEU A 221 -7.82 5.71 -6.91
C LEU A 221 -6.77 6.78 -7.26
N THR A 222 -6.14 6.66 -8.43
CA THR A 222 -5.13 7.63 -8.89
C THR A 222 -5.72 8.99 -9.18
N HIS A 223 -6.96 9.04 -9.65
CA HIS A 223 -7.65 10.29 -9.91
C HIS A 223 -7.99 11.03 -8.61
N LEU A 224 -8.45 10.31 -7.58
CA LEU A 224 -8.73 10.90 -6.26
C LEU A 224 -7.47 11.51 -5.63
N PHE A 225 -6.32 10.87 -5.78
CA PHE A 225 -5.06 11.31 -5.19
C PHE A 225 -4.14 12.10 -6.13
N LYS A 226 -4.64 12.52 -7.29
CA LYS A 226 -3.88 13.29 -8.29
C LYS A 226 -3.09 14.44 -7.66
N ASN A 227 -3.75 15.28 -6.86
CA ASN A 227 -3.14 16.51 -6.32
C ASN A 227 -1.98 16.18 -5.37
N TYR A 228 -2.07 15.10 -4.59
CA TYR A 228 -0.98 14.64 -3.74
C TYR A 228 0.27 14.22 -4.54
N PHE A 229 0.08 13.67 -5.74
CA PHE A 229 1.19 13.35 -6.65
C PHE A 229 1.70 14.58 -7.42
N ASP A 230 0.84 15.57 -7.66
CA ASP A 230 1.18 16.82 -8.37
C ASP A 230 1.86 17.86 -7.47
N GLY A 231 1.93 17.68 -6.15
CA GLY A 231 2.63 18.61 -5.25
C GLY A 231 1.88 19.01 -3.98
N GLU A 232 0.57 18.76 -3.93
CA GLU A 232 -0.31 19.26 -2.87
C GLU A 232 -0.36 18.27 -1.70
N GLY A 233 0.68 18.30 -0.86
CA GLY A 233 0.69 17.63 0.43
C GLY A 233 1.89 16.71 0.66
N LYS A 234 1.71 15.74 1.57
CA LYS A 234 2.75 14.77 1.94
C LYS A 234 2.22 13.36 1.69
N VAL A 235 2.91 12.62 0.83
CA VAL A 235 2.63 11.21 0.58
C VAL A 235 3.65 10.37 1.34
N ARG A 236 3.18 9.38 2.09
CA ARG A 236 4.00 8.35 2.73
C ARG A 236 3.44 7.00 2.33
N MET A 237 4.29 6.15 1.78
CA MET A 237 3.93 4.79 1.40
C MET A 237 4.47 3.81 2.43
N ILE A 238 3.62 2.91 2.90
CA ILE A 238 4.01 1.80 3.78
C ILE A 238 4.04 0.54 2.93
N VAL A 239 5.19 -0.12 2.89
CA VAL A 239 5.41 -1.33 2.08
C VAL A 239 5.35 -2.54 3.00
N CYS A 240 4.33 -3.36 2.81
CA CYS A 240 4.12 -4.60 3.56
C CYS A 240 4.59 -5.79 2.72
N VAL A 241 5.51 -6.60 3.25
CA VAL A 241 6.11 -7.74 2.54
C VAL A 241 5.92 -9.02 3.36
N ASN A 242 5.62 -10.13 2.69
CA ASN A 242 5.54 -11.43 3.34
C ASN A 242 6.94 -12.11 3.35
N PRO A 243 7.48 -12.50 4.52
CA PRO A 243 8.83 -13.11 4.60
C PRO A 243 8.90 -14.55 4.08
N LYS A 244 7.79 -15.15 3.64
CA LYS A 244 7.80 -16.53 3.15
C LYS A 244 8.54 -16.66 1.82
N ALA A 245 9.35 -17.71 1.69
CA ALA A 245 10.12 -17.99 0.48
C ALA A 245 9.24 -18.21 -0.77
N GLU A 246 8.03 -18.75 -0.60
CA GLU A 246 7.07 -18.96 -1.69
C GLU A 246 6.60 -17.66 -2.36
N ASP A 247 6.70 -16.54 -1.65
CA ASP A 247 6.26 -15.21 -2.11
C ASP A 247 7.43 -14.33 -2.57
N TYR A 248 8.66 -14.87 -2.63
CA TYR A 248 9.87 -14.11 -2.98
C TYR A 248 9.73 -13.29 -4.26
N GLU A 249 9.18 -13.89 -5.33
CA GLU A 249 8.99 -13.21 -6.61
C GLU A 249 8.00 -12.03 -6.54
N GLU A 250 6.96 -12.14 -5.71
CA GLU A 250 5.99 -11.05 -5.50
C GLU A 250 6.62 -9.96 -4.63
N SER A 251 7.30 -10.36 -3.56
CA SER A 251 8.06 -9.46 -2.68
C SER A 251 9.11 -8.66 -3.47
N LEU A 252 9.83 -9.30 -4.40
CA LEU A 252 10.80 -8.62 -5.25
C LEU A 252 10.15 -7.56 -6.15
N GLN A 253 8.98 -7.84 -6.73
CA GLN A 253 8.25 -6.87 -7.54
C GLN A 253 7.75 -5.67 -6.75
N VAL A 254 7.31 -5.90 -5.50
CA VAL A 254 6.92 -4.85 -4.56
C VAL A 254 8.12 -4.00 -4.15
N MET A 255 9.27 -4.61 -3.87
CA MET A 255 10.49 -3.88 -3.52
C MET A 255 11.04 -3.05 -4.68
N ARG A 256 11.01 -3.56 -5.92
CA ARG A 256 11.35 -2.78 -7.12
C ARG A 256 10.43 -1.57 -7.31
N PHE A 257 9.14 -1.75 -6.98
CA PHE A 257 8.19 -0.63 -7.00
C PHE A 257 8.54 0.40 -5.93
N ALA A 258 8.85 -0.03 -4.70
CA ALA A 258 9.25 0.85 -3.61
C ALA A 258 10.52 1.65 -3.94
N GLU A 259 11.55 1.00 -4.48
CA GLU A 259 12.78 1.64 -4.95
C GLU A 259 12.47 2.76 -5.96
N MET A 260 11.68 2.45 -6.99
CA MET A 260 11.27 3.43 -7.99
C MET A 260 10.44 4.58 -7.40
N THR A 261 9.55 4.31 -6.45
CA THR A 261 8.73 5.37 -5.82
C THR A 261 9.56 6.35 -5.02
N GLN A 262 10.71 5.92 -4.49
CA GLN A 262 11.63 6.78 -3.73
C GLN A 262 12.36 7.78 -4.63
N GLU A 263 12.52 7.48 -5.92
CA GLU A 263 13.18 8.34 -6.90
C GLU A 263 12.29 9.50 -7.38
N VAL A 264 10.99 9.48 -7.08
CA VAL A 264 10.04 10.53 -7.49
C VAL A 264 10.02 11.66 -6.47
N GLU A 265 10.39 12.86 -6.92
CA GLU A 265 10.33 14.08 -6.13
C GLU A 265 8.99 14.79 -6.35
N VAL A 266 8.19 14.94 -5.31
CA VAL A 266 6.94 15.70 -5.35
C VAL A 266 7.27 17.16 -5.04
N ALA A 267 7.24 18.02 -6.05
CA ALA A 267 7.52 19.45 -5.90
C ALA A 267 6.51 20.08 -4.95
N ARG A 268 6.96 20.50 -3.77
CA ARG A 268 6.09 21.16 -2.80
C ARG A 268 6.05 22.65 -3.06
N PRO A 269 4.86 23.25 -3.20
CA PRO A 269 4.71 24.67 -2.91
C PRO A 269 5.27 24.93 -1.51
N VAL A 270 6.04 26.00 -1.33
CA VAL A 270 6.46 26.46 0.00
C VAL A 270 5.20 26.51 0.85
N ASP A 271 5.22 25.88 2.04
CA ASP A 271 4.12 25.94 3.00
C ASP A 271 3.67 27.40 3.05
N ARG A 272 2.48 27.72 2.53
CA ARG A 272 1.98 29.09 2.60
C ARG A 272 2.03 29.41 4.09
N PRO A 273 2.71 30.49 4.51
CA PRO A 273 2.65 30.89 5.91
C PRO A 273 1.16 30.94 6.23
N LEU A 274 0.74 30.18 7.25
CA LEU A 274 -0.61 30.27 7.78
C LEU A 274 -0.86 31.77 7.88
N CYS A 275 -1.77 32.31 7.06
CA CYS A 275 -2.21 33.68 7.18
C CYS A 275 -3.16 33.74 8.38
N GLY A 276 -2.67 33.22 9.50
CA GLY A 276 -3.30 33.20 10.79
C GLY A 276 -2.86 34.47 11.50
N LEU A 277 -3.80 35.03 12.23
CA LEU A 277 -3.53 36.09 13.18
C LEU A 277 -2.51 35.57 14.22
N THR A 278 -1.66 36.46 14.75
CA THR A 278 -0.57 36.11 15.66
C THR A 278 -1.07 35.29 16.85
N PRO A 279 -0.46 34.12 17.16
CA PRO A 279 -0.80 33.33 18.34
C PRO A 279 -0.61 34.13 19.64
N GLY A 280 -1.50 33.92 20.61
CA GLY A 280 -1.53 34.64 21.88
C GLY A 280 -2.12 36.05 21.81
N ARG A 281 -2.78 36.42 20.70
CA ARG A 281 -3.40 37.74 20.55
C ARG A 281 -4.49 37.98 21.59
N ARG A 282 -5.27 36.94 21.91
CA ARG A 282 -6.37 37.03 22.89
C ARG A 282 -5.82 37.32 24.28
N LEU A 283 -4.79 36.58 24.68
CA LEU A 283 -4.13 36.78 25.99
C LEU A 283 -3.58 38.21 26.11
N ARG A 284 -2.99 38.75 25.04
CA ARG A 284 -2.46 40.12 25.02
C ARG A 284 -3.56 41.17 25.04
N ASN A 285 -4.65 40.97 24.29
CA ASN A 285 -5.81 41.85 24.31
C ASN A 285 -6.51 41.83 25.68
N GLN A 286 -6.65 40.67 26.30
CA GLN A 286 -7.21 40.53 27.63
C GLN A 286 -6.35 41.27 28.67
N ALA A 287 -5.03 41.04 28.67
CA ALA A 287 -4.10 41.75 29.56
C ALA A 287 -4.14 43.27 29.33
N PHE A 288 -4.28 43.72 28.08
CA PHE A 288 -4.44 45.14 27.76
C PHE A 288 -5.77 45.70 28.29
N ARG A 289 -6.89 44.99 28.11
CA ARG A 289 -8.21 45.40 28.63
C ARG A 289 -8.24 45.42 30.16
N GLU A 290 -7.62 44.45 30.81
CA GLU A 290 -7.49 44.38 32.27
C GLU A 290 -6.64 45.54 32.79
N GLU A 291 -5.50 45.84 32.17
CA GLU A 291 -4.66 46.98 32.55
C GLU A 291 -5.35 48.32 32.28
N LEU A 292 -6.07 48.45 31.16
CA LEU A 292 -6.87 49.63 30.85
C LEU A 292 -7.99 49.81 31.87
N SER A 293 -8.69 48.73 32.22
CA SER A 293 -9.74 48.74 33.26
C SER A 293 -9.17 49.11 34.62
N ARG A 294 -8.03 48.53 35.02
CA ARG A 294 -7.31 48.87 36.25
C ARG A 294 -6.92 50.35 36.29
N LYS A 295 -6.42 50.90 35.17
CA LYS A 295 -6.09 52.32 35.05
C LYS A 295 -7.33 53.21 35.12
N LEU A 296 -8.44 52.80 34.51
CA LEU A 296 -9.72 53.52 34.58
C LEU A 296 -10.33 53.48 35.98
N GLU A 297 -10.23 52.36 36.69
CA GLU A 297 -10.62 52.21 38.10
C GLU A 297 -9.77 53.09 39.02
N LEU A 298 -8.45 53.13 38.80
CA LEU A 298 -7.53 54.05 39.49
C LEU A 298 -7.84 55.53 39.21
N ARG A 299 -8.42 55.84 38.04
CA ARG A 299 -8.81 57.20 37.65
C ARG A 299 -10.23 57.60 38.10
N GLY A 300 -11.02 56.65 38.60
CA GLY A 300 -12.33 56.87 39.22
C GLY A 300 -13.50 57.14 38.27
N GLY A 301 -14.20 56.07 37.85
CA GLY A 301 -15.63 56.10 37.44
C GLY A 301 -16.00 56.77 36.11
N PRO A 302 -17.15 56.40 35.49
CA PRO A 302 -17.32 56.41 34.04
C PRO A 302 -17.79 57.77 33.50
N ILE A 303 -17.25 58.16 32.34
CA ILE A 303 -17.85 59.18 31.49
C ILE A 303 -18.02 58.57 30.10
N GLY A 304 -19.27 58.32 29.73
CA GLY A 304 -19.64 58.13 28.35
C GLY A 304 -19.42 59.45 27.61
N ALA A 305 -18.39 59.50 26.78
CA ALA A 305 -18.25 60.37 25.64
C ALA A 305 -16.97 59.93 24.94
N GLU A 306 -17.06 59.67 23.64
CA GLU A 306 -15.88 59.47 22.81
C GLU A 306 -14.89 60.62 23.01
N PRO A 307 -13.59 60.35 23.13
CA PRO A 307 -12.58 61.38 22.97
C PRO A 307 -11.78 61.10 21.69
N GLU A 308 -11.80 62.07 20.78
CA GLU A 308 -10.61 62.37 19.99
C GLU A 308 -9.45 62.54 20.98
N GLU A 309 -8.42 61.70 20.87
CA GLU A 309 -7.26 61.77 21.77
C GLU A 309 -6.59 63.14 21.64
N PRO A 310 -6.54 63.96 22.71
CA PRO A 310 -5.74 65.17 22.70
C PRO A 310 -4.27 64.77 22.67
N SER A 311 -3.45 65.51 21.92
CA SER A 311 -2.03 65.17 21.82
C SER A 311 -1.36 65.27 23.20
N ALA A 312 -0.31 64.48 23.45
CA ALA A 312 0.41 64.50 24.73
C ALA A 312 0.92 65.90 25.12
N ALA A 313 1.09 66.81 24.14
CA ALA A 313 1.42 68.21 24.38
C ALA A 313 0.23 69.00 24.96
N GLU A 314 -1.01 68.73 24.53
CA GLU A 314 -2.21 69.41 25.00
C GLU A 314 -2.57 69.03 26.44
N LEU A 315 -2.43 67.76 26.81
CA LEU A 315 -2.56 67.32 28.21
C LEU A 315 -1.52 68.00 29.13
N PHE A 316 -0.30 68.22 28.61
CA PHE A 316 0.77 68.90 29.34
C PHE A 316 0.47 70.38 29.59
N PHE A 317 -0.13 71.08 28.62
CA PHE A 317 -0.49 72.50 28.78
C PHE A 317 -1.71 72.72 29.68
N GLN A 318 -2.68 71.81 29.67
CA GLN A 318 -3.85 71.84 30.56
C GLN A 318 -3.49 71.62 32.04
N SER A 319 -2.32 71.06 32.32
CA SER A 319 -1.88 70.78 33.69
C SER A 319 -1.45 72.03 34.47
N PHE A 320 -1.29 73.20 33.83
CA PHE A 320 -0.85 74.43 34.49
C PHE A 320 -2.01 75.41 34.78
N PRO A 321 -2.09 76.03 35.97
CA PRO A 321 -3.13 77.00 36.29
C PRO A 321 -3.09 78.20 35.33
N PRO A 322 -4.23 78.73 34.86
CA PRO A 322 -4.27 79.84 33.90
C PRO A 322 -3.60 81.11 34.45
N LEU A 323 -3.02 81.94 33.57
CA LEU A 323 -2.47 83.23 34.02
C LEU A 323 -3.61 84.16 34.46
N PRO A 324 -3.47 84.91 35.56
CA PRO A 324 -4.44 85.95 35.91
C PRO A 324 -4.46 87.06 34.84
N SER A 325 -5.62 87.69 34.63
CA SER A 325 -5.78 88.81 33.71
C SER A 325 -4.92 90.00 34.16
N CYS A 326 -4.01 90.44 33.32
CA CYS A 326 -3.04 91.51 33.61
C CYS A 326 -3.52 92.88 33.10
N GLU A 327 -4.77 93.23 33.34
CA GLU A 327 -5.31 94.54 32.97
C GLU A 327 -5.02 95.56 34.08
N LEU A 328 -4.15 96.53 33.80
CA LEU A 328 -3.83 97.63 34.71
C LEU A 328 -4.99 98.64 34.69
N LEU A 329 -5.78 98.68 35.76
CA LEU A 329 -6.97 99.52 35.86
C LEU A 329 -6.67 100.93 36.40
N ASP A 330 -5.51 101.14 37.04
CA ASP A 330 -5.08 102.42 37.63
C ASP A 330 -3.54 102.54 37.68
N ILE A 331 -3.00 103.77 37.77
CA ILE A 331 -1.57 104.11 37.89
C ILE A 331 -1.00 103.67 39.26
N ASN A 332 -1.86 103.46 40.27
CA ASN A 332 -1.51 102.95 41.60
C ASN A 332 -1.91 101.48 41.83
N ASP A 333 -2.01 100.65 40.79
CA ASP A 333 -2.37 99.23 40.93
C ASP A 333 -1.20 98.38 41.46
N ASP A 334 -1.16 98.23 42.78
CA ASP A 334 -0.16 97.44 43.51
C ASP A 334 -0.51 95.94 43.62
N GLN A 335 -1.63 95.46 43.06
CA GLN A 335 -2.12 94.09 43.28
C GLN A 335 -1.92 93.15 42.08
N THR A 336 -1.90 93.69 40.87
CA THR A 336 -1.82 92.88 39.64
C THR A 336 -0.45 92.22 39.49
N LEU A 337 0.64 92.94 39.81
CA LEU A 337 2.00 92.41 39.70
C LEU A 337 2.30 91.30 40.73
N PRO A 338 1.96 91.42 42.03
CA PRO A 338 2.15 90.33 43.00
C PRO A 338 1.38 89.05 42.65
N LYS A 339 0.12 89.15 42.18
CA LYS A 339 -0.69 87.99 41.77
C LYS A 339 -0.09 87.27 40.57
N LEU A 340 0.49 88.01 39.61
CA LEU A 340 1.19 87.43 38.48
C LEU A 340 2.48 86.72 38.92
N ILE A 341 3.26 87.34 39.82
CA ILE A 341 4.47 86.72 40.37
C ILE A 341 4.12 85.40 41.06
N GLU A 342 3.10 85.37 41.91
CA GLU A 342 2.66 84.15 42.60
C GLU A 342 2.24 83.05 41.62
N ALA A 343 1.47 83.39 40.57
CA ALA A 343 1.05 82.42 39.54
C ALA A 343 2.23 81.86 38.72
N LEU A 344 3.24 82.70 38.44
CA LEU A 344 4.46 82.29 37.75
C LEU A 344 5.35 81.41 38.63
N GLU A 345 5.47 81.72 39.93
CA GLU A 345 6.20 80.91 40.91
C GLU A 345 5.57 79.53 41.08
N GLN A 346 4.23 79.45 41.19
CA GLN A 346 3.51 78.18 41.26
C GLN A 346 3.72 77.34 39.99
N ARG A 347 3.65 77.96 38.80
CA ARG A 347 3.97 77.30 37.53
C ARG A 347 5.42 76.82 37.46
N HIS A 348 6.37 77.61 37.95
CA HIS A 348 7.78 77.24 37.96
C HIS A 348 8.03 76.01 38.85
N LYS A 349 7.44 76.00 40.06
CA LYS A 349 7.51 74.88 40.98
C LYS A 349 6.90 73.60 40.39
N MET A 350 5.77 73.70 39.70
CA MET A 350 5.14 72.55 39.06
C MET A 350 5.93 72.01 37.86
N ARG A 351 6.57 72.88 37.07
CA ARG A 351 7.50 72.46 36.02
C ARG A 351 8.70 71.72 36.59
N GLN A 352 9.26 72.20 37.71
CA GLN A 352 10.39 71.52 38.38
C GLN A 352 9.98 70.12 38.85
N MET A 353 8.83 69.97 39.53
CA MET A 353 8.35 68.65 39.97
C MET A 353 8.13 67.68 38.80
N LEU A 354 7.48 68.14 37.72
CA LEU A 354 7.27 67.31 36.52
C LEU A 354 8.58 66.91 35.84
N ALA A 355 9.56 67.82 35.79
CA ALA A 355 10.87 67.53 35.22
C ALA A 355 11.64 66.49 36.06
N GLU A 356 11.57 66.58 37.39
CA GLU A 356 12.17 65.59 38.30
C GLU A 356 11.51 64.21 38.17
N GLU A 357 10.18 64.17 38.05
CA GLU A 357 9.43 62.93 37.86
C GLU A 357 9.72 62.28 36.51
N PHE A 358 9.80 63.09 35.44
CA PHE A 358 10.22 62.62 34.13
C PHE A 358 11.65 62.06 34.15
N ALA A 359 12.58 62.74 34.81
CA ALA A 359 13.96 62.27 34.96
C ALA A 359 14.04 60.94 35.71
N LYS A 360 13.23 60.75 36.77
CA LYS A 360 13.11 59.47 37.48
C LYS A 360 12.57 58.35 36.58
N ASN A 361 11.54 58.64 35.78
CA ASN A 361 10.96 57.67 34.87
C ASN A 361 11.93 57.24 33.77
N VAL A 362 12.68 58.19 33.19
CA VAL A 362 13.74 57.89 32.21
C VAL A 362 14.82 57.00 32.82
N LEU A 363 15.23 57.27 34.07
CA LEU A 363 16.22 56.45 34.76
C LEU A 363 15.70 55.03 35.01
N ALA A 364 14.46 54.89 35.49
CA ALA A 364 13.82 53.59 35.72
C ALA A 364 13.72 52.77 34.42
N PHE A 365 13.32 53.42 33.32
CA PHE A 365 13.24 52.77 32.01
C PHE A 365 14.62 52.33 31.50
N LYS A 366 15.66 53.14 31.72
CA LYS A 366 17.03 52.79 31.38
C LYS A 366 17.50 51.55 32.16
N THR A 367 17.20 51.44 33.45
CA THR A 367 17.54 50.27 34.26
C THR A 367 16.82 49.02 33.75
N MET A 368 15.53 49.11 33.44
CA MET A 368 14.76 48.00 32.87
C MET A 368 15.35 47.50 31.54
N LEU A 369 15.79 48.41 30.67
CA LEU A 369 16.48 48.06 29.41
C LEU A 369 17.79 47.30 29.66
N GLN A 370 18.59 47.73 30.63
CA GLN A 370 19.85 47.05 30.97
C GLN A 370 19.63 45.63 31.52
N GLU A 371 18.59 45.42 32.32
CA GLU A 371 18.20 44.10 32.80
C GLU A 371 17.74 43.20 31.65
N PHE A 372 16.96 43.76 30.72
CA PHE A 372 16.50 43.04 29.54
C PHE A 372 17.67 42.61 28.65
N ASP A 373 18.59 43.52 28.33
CA ASP A 373 19.79 43.22 27.54
C ASP A 373 20.64 42.12 28.19
N SER A 374 20.80 42.19 29.52
CA SER A 374 21.53 41.16 30.30
C SER A 374 20.83 39.80 30.22
N SER A 375 19.50 39.77 30.28
CA SER A 375 18.71 38.55 30.11
C SER A 375 18.87 37.95 28.73
N VAL A 376 18.82 38.78 27.67
CA VAL A 376 19.02 38.34 26.28
C VAL A 376 20.41 37.74 26.10
N ALA A 377 21.46 38.41 26.57
CA ALA A 377 22.84 37.92 26.48
C ALA A 377 23.03 36.58 27.20
N SER A 378 22.38 36.37 28.34
CA SER A 378 22.44 35.09 29.07
C SER A 378 21.80 33.94 28.28
N LYS A 379 20.67 34.19 27.62
CA LYS A 379 19.96 33.21 26.78
C LYS A 379 20.76 32.88 25.52
N GLU A 380 21.37 33.88 24.89
CA GLU A 380 22.21 33.69 23.71
C GLU A 380 23.41 32.77 24.00
N ASN A 381 24.10 33.01 25.13
CA ASN A 381 25.20 32.15 25.58
C ASN A 381 24.75 30.71 25.87
N TYR A 382 23.57 30.53 26.48
CA TYR A 382 23.01 29.20 26.72
C TYR A 382 22.73 28.45 25.41
N ILE A 383 22.14 29.14 24.43
CA ILE A 383 21.84 28.58 23.10
C ILE A 383 23.13 28.20 22.38
N GLN A 384 24.16 29.07 22.38
CA GLN A 384 25.46 28.75 21.79
C GLN A 384 26.11 27.51 22.42
N GLY A 385 26.05 27.39 23.75
CA GLY A 385 26.56 26.21 24.45
C GLY A 385 25.84 24.92 24.04
N LYS A 386 24.51 24.97 23.92
CA LYS A 386 23.71 23.83 23.44
C LYS A 386 23.98 23.50 21.99
N LEU A 387 24.20 24.50 21.14
CA LEU A 387 24.56 24.31 19.73
C LEU A 387 25.89 23.54 19.61
N ALA A 388 26.91 23.95 20.36
CA ALA A 388 28.22 23.29 20.36
C ALA A 388 28.16 21.83 20.86
N GLU A 389 27.31 21.53 21.85
CA GLU A 389 27.06 20.17 22.32
C GLU A 389 26.43 19.28 21.22
N LYS A 390 25.46 19.83 20.49
CA LYS A 390 24.81 19.15 19.35
C LYS A 390 25.80 18.96 18.19
N GLU A 391 26.63 19.94 17.87
CA GLU A 391 27.67 19.81 16.84
C GLU A 391 28.68 18.69 17.15
N LYS A 392 29.12 18.58 18.42
CA LYS A 392 29.97 17.45 18.85
C LYS A 392 29.29 16.11 18.69
N THR A 393 27.99 16.03 18.97
CA THR A 393 27.21 14.80 18.80
C THR A 393 27.11 14.42 17.30
N ILE A 394 26.82 15.41 16.45
CA ILE A 394 26.71 15.22 14.99
C ILE A 394 28.05 14.76 14.40
N THR A 395 29.16 15.36 14.82
CA THR A 395 30.49 14.94 14.35
C THR A 395 30.84 13.51 14.80
N GLY A 396 30.49 13.11 16.02
CA GLY A 396 30.63 11.74 16.49
C GLY A 396 29.76 10.73 15.71
N GLN A 397 28.53 11.10 15.36
CA GLN A 397 27.66 10.25 14.54
C GLN A 397 28.20 10.12 13.10
N ARG A 398 28.75 11.19 12.52
CA ARG A 398 29.36 11.16 11.18
C ARG A 398 30.54 10.19 11.09
N THR A 399 31.42 10.15 12.09
CA THR A 399 32.56 9.22 12.07
C THR A 399 32.13 7.76 12.20
N GLU A 400 31.09 7.49 12.99
CA GLU A 400 30.51 6.14 13.08
C GLU A 400 29.83 5.71 11.78
N LEU A 401 29.11 6.62 11.11
CA LEU A 401 28.55 6.36 9.78
C LEU A 401 29.64 6.00 8.78
N GLU A 402 30.73 6.77 8.73
CA GLU A 402 31.85 6.49 7.83
C GLU A 402 32.49 5.11 8.11
N ARG A 403 32.55 4.70 9.38
CA ARG A 403 33.03 3.37 9.79
C ARG A 403 32.11 2.25 9.32
N LEU A 404 30.79 2.45 9.41
CA LEU A 404 29.79 1.49 8.96
C LEU A 404 29.79 1.38 7.42
N GLU A 405 29.93 2.48 6.70
CA GLU A 405 30.07 2.48 5.23
C GLU A 405 31.28 1.65 4.76
N LYS A 406 32.43 1.79 5.42
CA LYS A 406 33.62 0.97 5.11
C LYS A 406 33.37 -0.53 5.34
N LYS A 407 32.61 -0.89 6.37
CA LYS A 407 32.19 -2.28 6.62
C LYS A 407 31.24 -2.79 5.55
N ILE A 408 30.25 -1.98 5.15
CA ILE A 408 29.30 -2.33 4.09
C ILE A 408 30.04 -2.65 2.79
N LYS A 409 30.95 -1.78 2.35
CA LYS A 409 31.78 -2.01 1.14
C LYS A 409 32.59 -3.31 1.22
N THR A 410 33.10 -3.65 2.41
CA THR A 410 33.85 -4.90 2.61
C THR A 410 32.95 -6.13 2.52
N LEU A 411 31.70 -6.05 3.02
CA LEU A 411 30.72 -7.12 2.93
C LEU A 411 30.20 -7.30 1.51
N GLU A 412 29.96 -6.21 0.78
CA GLU A 412 29.57 -6.24 -0.64
C GLU A 412 30.62 -6.97 -1.48
N TYR A 413 31.90 -6.67 -1.29
CA TYR A 413 32.99 -7.38 -1.98
C TYR A 413 33.02 -8.89 -1.66
N LYS A 414 32.71 -9.27 -0.41
CA LYS A 414 32.62 -10.69 -0.03
C LYS A 414 31.42 -11.38 -0.69
N ILE A 415 30.28 -10.69 -0.78
CA ILE A 415 29.08 -11.22 -1.46
C ILE A 415 29.40 -11.45 -2.94
N GLU A 416 30.04 -10.49 -3.60
CA GLU A 416 30.42 -10.62 -5.02
C GLU A 416 31.33 -11.84 -5.27
N ILE A 417 32.31 -12.12 -4.40
CA ILE A 417 33.15 -13.31 -4.49
C ILE A 417 32.32 -14.58 -4.31
N LEU A 418 31.42 -14.60 -3.33
CA LEU A 418 30.58 -15.77 -3.05
C LEU A 418 29.61 -16.06 -4.21
N GLU A 419 29.04 -15.02 -4.83
CA GLU A 419 28.19 -15.15 -6.02
C GLU A 419 28.96 -15.73 -7.20
N LYS A 420 30.15 -15.21 -7.52
CA LYS A 420 31.02 -15.78 -8.57
C LYS A 420 31.41 -17.23 -8.29
N THR A 421 31.59 -17.58 -7.02
CA THR A 421 31.90 -18.95 -6.62
C THR A 421 30.68 -19.85 -6.80
N ALA A 422 29.48 -19.37 -6.46
CA ALA A 422 28.23 -20.11 -6.64
C ALA A 422 27.93 -20.38 -8.12
N THR A 423 28.15 -19.41 -9.01
CA THR A 423 27.94 -19.62 -10.45
C THR A 423 28.85 -20.69 -11.03
N ILE A 424 30.12 -20.73 -10.62
CA ILE A 424 31.05 -21.80 -11.02
C ILE A 424 30.54 -23.18 -10.58
N TYR A 425 30.10 -23.31 -9.32
CA TYR A 425 29.55 -24.58 -8.83
C TYR A 425 28.24 -24.98 -9.52
N GLU A 426 27.41 -24.02 -9.94
CA GLU A 426 26.21 -24.29 -10.71
C GLU A 426 26.53 -24.81 -12.13
N GLU A 427 27.54 -24.24 -12.79
CA GLU A 427 28.01 -24.71 -14.09
C GLU A 427 28.57 -26.13 -13.99
N ASP A 428 29.41 -26.40 -12.99
CA ASP A 428 29.95 -27.75 -12.73
C ASP A 428 28.83 -28.77 -12.49
N LYS A 429 27.81 -28.39 -11.72
CA LYS A 429 26.64 -29.25 -11.49
C LYS A 429 25.89 -29.56 -12.79
N ARG A 430 25.70 -28.58 -13.68
CA ARG A 430 25.06 -28.78 -14.99
C ARG A 430 25.89 -29.70 -15.88
N ASN A 431 27.20 -29.51 -15.91
CA ASN A 431 28.12 -30.36 -16.68
C ASN A 431 28.06 -31.82 -16.20
N LEU A 432 28.13 -32.03 -14.88
CA LEU A 432 28.01 -33.37 -14.28
C LEU A 432 26.66 -34.03 -14.56
N GLN A 433 25.57 -33.26 -14.56
CA GLN A 433 24.24 -33.76 -14.93
C GLN A 433 24.18 -34.21 -16.39
N GLN A 434 24.74 -33.43 -17.33
CA GLN A 434 24.81 -33.81 -18.74
C GLN A 434 25.66 -35.07 -18.96
N GLU A 435 26.79 -35.21 -18.27
CA GLU A 435 27.60 -36.42 -18.33
C GLU A 435 26.85 -37.65 -17.81
N LEU A 436 26.11 -37.49 -16.70
CA LEU A 436 25.32 -38.55 -16.11
C LEU A 436 24.20 -39.01 -17.07
N GLU A 437 23.50 -38.07 -17.70
CA GLU A 437 22.48 -38.37 -18.71
C GLU A 437 23.07 -39.10 -19.92
N SER A 438 24.22 -38.64 -20.43
CA SER A 438 24.92 -39.28 -21.55
C SER A 438 25.34 -40.71 -21.22
N LYS A 439 25.89 -40.95 -20.02
CA LYS A 439 26.22 -42.30 -19.53
C LYS A 439 24.97 -43.17 -19.36
N SER A 440 23.89 -42.62 -18.82
CA SER A 440 22.60 -43.31 -18.65
C SER A 440 22.02 -43.74 -20.00
N GLN A 441 22.03 -42.87 -21.01
CA GLN A 441 21.58 -43.20 -22.36
C GLN A 441 22.42 -44.31 -23.00
N LYS A 442 23.75 -44.26 -22.86
CA LYS A 442 24.64 -45.32 -23.33
C LYS A 442 24.33 -46.67 -22.67
N LEU A 443 24.12 -46.67 -21.35
CA LEU A 443 23.76 -47.87 -20.61
C LEU A 443 22.41 -48.43 -21.06
N GLN A 444 21.41 -47.56 -21.29
CA GLN A 444 20.09 -47.95 -21.78
C GLN A 444 20.17 -48.58 -23.17
N ARG A 445 20.98 -48.03 -24.08
CA ARG A 445 21.23 -48.61 -25.42
C ARG A 445 21.86 -49.99 -25.30
N GLN A 446 22.93 -50.14 -24.52
CA GLN A 446 23.57 -51.44 -24.28
C GLN A 446 22.61 -52.47 -23.68
N ALA A 447 21.77 -52.06 -22.71
CA ALA A 447 20.75 -52.93 -22.12
C ALA A 447 19.67 -53.35 -23.14
N SER A 448 19.33 -52.49 -24.10
CA SER A 448 18.39 -52.82 -25.17
C SER A 448 18.99 -53.78 -26.20
N ASP A 449 20.26 -53.57 -26.58
CA ASP A 449 20.98 -54.44 -27.51
C ASP A 449 21.20 -55.83 -26.90
N LYS A 450 21.56 -55.88 -25.61
CA LYS A 450 21.66 -57.14 -24.86
C LYS A 450 20.35 -57.92 -24.89
N ARG A 451 19.22 -57.28 -24.57
CA ARG A 451 17.88 -57.90 -24.62
C ARG A 451 17.55 -58.42 -26.02
N ARG A 452 17.88 -57.66 -27.07
CA ARG A 452 17.66 -58.07 -28.46
C ARG A 452 18.49 -59.28 -28.85
N LEU A 453 19.75 -59.35 -28.40
CA LEU A 453 20.63 -60.50 -28.64
C LEU A 453 20.15 -61.74 -27.89
N GLU A 454 19.77 -61.59 -26.61
CA GLU A 454 19.20 -62.67 -25.80
C GLU A 454 17.94 -63.25 -26.46
N ALA A 455 17.02 -62.41 -26.94
CA ALA A 455 15.82 -62.85 -27.66
C ALA A 455 16.15 -63.63 -28.94
N ARG A 456 17.16 -63.20 -29.72
CA ARG A 456 17.62 -63.92 -30.92
C ARG A 456 18.20 -65.29 -30.57
N LEU A 457 19.03 -65.36 -29.54
CA LEU A 457 19.62 -66.63 -29.09
C LEU A 457 18.53 -67.58 -28.57
N GLN A 458 17.58 -67.08 -27.79
CA GLN A 458 16.41 -67.87 -27.36
C GLN A 458 15.60 -68.39 -28.55
N GLY A 459 15.39 -67.56 -29.57
CA GLY A 459 14.74 -67.98 -30.82
C GLY A 459 15.48 -69.10 -31.54
N MET A 460 16.81 -69.02 -31.67
CA MET A 460 17.63 -70.07 -32.28
C MET A 460 17.61 -71.38 -31.46
N VAL A 461 17.68 -71.28 -30.14
CA VAL A 461 17.57 -72.45 -29.24
C VAL A 461 16.19 -73.10 -29.36
N ALA A 462 15.12 -72.32 -29.45
CA ALA A 462 13.76 -72.85 -29.64
C ALA A 462 13.61 -73.54 -31.01
N GLU A 463 14.10 -72.93 -32.09
CA GLU A 463 14.04 -73.51 -33.43
C GLU A 463 14.84 -74.82 -33.53
N THR A 464 16.05 -74.86 -32.97
CA THR A 464 16.88 -76.07 -32.94
C THR A 464 16.24 -77.16 -32.08
N SER A 465 15.67 -76.82 -30.94
CA SER A 465 14.93 -77.76 -30.07
C SER A 465 13.74 -78.37 -30.81
N LEU A 466 12.95 -77.55 -31.51
CA LEU A 466 11.81 -78.02 -32.30
C LEU A 466 12.24 -78.94 -33.46
N LYS A 467 13.37 -78.65 -34.13
CA LYS A 467 13.93 -79.53 -35.16
C LYS A 467 14.32 -80.90 -34.59
N TRP A 468 14.96 -80.92 -33.42
CA TRP A 468 15.33 -82.15 -32.74
C TRP A 468 14.12 -82.95 -32.24
N GLU A 469 13.09 -82.26 -31.74
CA GLU A 469 11.83 -82.87 -31.32
C GLU A 469 11.14 -83.55 -32.51
N LYS A 470 10.98 -82.85 -33.65
CA LYS A 470 10.44 -83.43 -34.88
C LYS A 470 11.26 -84.61 -35.41
N GLU A 471 12.59 -84.54 -35.37
CA GLU A 471 13.45 -85.64 -35.78
C GLU A 471 13.34 -86.83 -34.81
N CYS A 472 13.18 -86.58 -33.51
CA CYS A 472 12.92 -87.61 -32.51
C CYS A 472 11.57 -88.30 -32.78
N GLU A 473 10.49 -87.52 -32.96
CA GLU A 473 9.16 -88.02 -33.32
C GLU A 473 9.20 -88.85 -34.60
N ARG A 474 9.89 -88.38 -35.63
CA ARG A 474 10.07 -89.10 -36.89
C ARG A 474 10.77 -90.45 -36.68
N ARG A 475 11.81 -90.50 -35.85
CA ARG A 475 12.53 -91.75 -35.52
C ARG A 475 11.65 -92.70 -34.71
N VAL A 476 10.89 -92.19 -33.74
CA VAL A 476 9.94 -92.98 -32.95
C VAL A 476 8.86 -93.57 -33.86
N ALA A 477 8.25 -92.77 -34.72
CA ALA A 477 7.25 -93.21 -35.69
C ALA A 477 7.80 -94.26 -36.66
N ALA A 478 9.02 -94.06 -37.18
CA ALA A 478 9.67 -95.04 -38.04
C ALA A 478 9.90 -96.39 -37.33
N LYS A 479 10.31 -96.35 -36.05
CA LYS A 479 10.50 -97.57 -35.23
C LYS A 479 9.17 -98.25 -34.88
N GLN A 480 8.11 -97.50 -34.61
CA GLN A 480 6.77 -98.04 -34.41
C GLN A 480 6.25 -98.75 -35.67
N LEU A 481 6.45 -98.14 -36.85
CA LEU A 481 6.06 -98.76 -38.12
C LEU A 481 6.87 -100.02 -38.42
N GLU A 482 8.19 -100.01 -38.15
CA GLU A 482 9.04 -101.20 -38.25
C GLU A 482 8.52 -102.34 -37.36
N MET A 483 8.10 -102.01 -36.14
CA MET A 483 7.53 -102.96 -35.19
C MET A 483 6.16 -103.48 -35.66
N GLN A 484 5.27 -102.61 -36.16
CA GLN A 484 3.99 -103.01 -36.73
C GLN A 484 4.18 -103.93 -37.94
N ASN A 485 5.10 -103.62 -38.84
CA ASN A 485 5.42 -104.50 -39.98
C ASN A 485 5.93 -105.86 -39.50
N LYS A 486 6.79 -105.90 -38.47
CA LYS A 486 7.25 -107.16 -37.86
C LYS A 486 6.10 -107.96 -37.24
N LEU A 487 5.17 -107.30 -36.55
CA LEU A 487 3.97 -107.92 -35.99
C LEU A 487 3.06 -108.45 -37.11
N TRP A 488 2.82 -107.66 -38.16
CA TRP A 488 2.04 -108.07 -39.31
C TRP A 488 2.63 -109.30 -40.00
N VAL A 489 3.95 -109.34 -40.21
CA VAL A 489 4.63 -110.52 -40.76
C VAL A 489 4.48 -111.74 -39.85
N LYS A 490 4.53 -111.56 -38.51
CA LYS A 490 4.29 -112.65 -37.55
C LYS A 490 2.84 -113.12 -37.61
N ASP A 491 1.87 -112.22 -37.69
CA ASP A 491 0.44 -112.54 -37.82
C ASP A 491 0.14 -113.24 -39.14
N GLU A 492 0.77 -112.83 -40.24
CA GLU A 492 0.63 -113.47 -41.54
C GLU A 492 1.24 -114.88 -41.53
N LYS A 493 2.40 -115.07 -40.88
CA LYS A 493 2.98 -116.40 -40.64
C LYS A 493 2.07 -117.26 -39.75
N LEU A 494 1.46 -116.67 -38.72
CA LEU A 494 0.47 -117.34 -37.86
C LEU A 494 -0.79 -117.74 -38.64
N LYS A 495 -1.26 -116.89 -39.57
CA LYS A 495 -2.37 -117.22 -40.50
C LYS A 495 -1.99 -118.35 -41.44
N GLN A 496 -0.79 -118.34 -42.01
CA GLN A 496 -0.29 -119.43 -42.85
C GLN A 496 -0.18 -120.74 -42.05
N LEU A 497 0.31 -120.70 -40.81
CA LEU A 497 0.32 -121.84 -39.89
C LEU A 497 -1.10 -122.33 -39.57
N LYS A 498 -2.05 -121.42 -39.31
CA LYS A 498 -3.47 -121.78 -39.14
C LYS A 498 -4.05 -122.44 -40.39
N ALA A 499 -3.79 -121.89 -41.57
CA ALA A 499 -4.23 -122.45 -42.85
C ALA A 499 -3.63 -123.85 -43.13
N ILE A 500 -2.43 -124.15 -42.62
CA ILE A 500 -1.84 -125.49 -42.67
C ILE A 500 -2.54 -126.46 -41.69
N VAL A 501 -3.11 -125.96 -40.60
CA VAL A 501 -3.78 -126.76 -39.54
C VAL A 501 -5.27 -127.01 -39.80
N THR A 502 -5.94 -126.23 -40.68
CA THR A 502 -7.41 -126.30 -40.90
C THR A 502 -7.83 -126.73 -42.33
N GLU A 503 -7.18 -127.76 -42.86
CA GLU A 503 -7.55 -128.49 -44.11
C GLU A 503 -7.11 -127.90 -45.47
N PRO A 504 -6.94 -128.76 -46.53
CA PRO A 504 -5.92 -128.59 -47.55
C PRO A 504 -6.39 -128.04 -48.91
N ARG A 505 -5.41 -127.44 -49.59
CA ARG A 505 -5.27 -127.14 -51.04
C ARG A 505 -6.01 -125.93 -51.62
N ALA A 506 -5.23 -124.84 -51.59
CA ALA A 506 -4.73 -124.09 -52.74
C ALA A 506 -5.71 -123.26 -53.60
N GLU A 507 -5.62 -121.94 -53.43
CA GLU A 507 -5.44 -120.96 -54.51
C GLU A 507 -4.82 -119.68 -53.92
N ARG A 508 -3.74 -119.17 -54.54
CA ARG A 508 -3.05 -117.93 -54.12
C ARG A 508 -3.63 -116.74 -54.89
N PRO A 509 -3.94 -115.61 -54.23
CA PRO A 509 -4.53 -114.43 -54.84
C PRO A 509 -3.51 -113.50 -55.53
N GLU A 510 -4.00 -112.76 -56.52
CA GLU A 510 -3.32 -111.72 -57.30
C GLU A 510 -2.87 -110.51 -56.45
N ARG A 511 -1.82 -109.84 -56.93
CA ARG A 511 -1.34 -108.55 -56.40
C ARG A 511 -2.13 -107.39 -57.02
N PRO A 512 -2.64 -106.42 -56.24
CA PRO A 512 -3.34 -105.26 -56.78
C PRO A 512 -2.37 -104.15 -57.27
N SER A 513 -2.85 -103.41 -58.26
CA SER A 513 -2.26 -102.24 -58.92
C SER A 513 -2.06 -101.05 -57.99
N ARG A 514 -0.96 -100.32 -58.20
CA ARG A 514 -0.62 -99.09 -57.48
C ARG A 514 -1.28 -97.90 -58.17
N GLU A 515 -2.48 -97.54 -57.76
CA GLU A 515 -3.07 -96.23 -58.08
C GLU A 515 -2.28 -95.13 -57.38
N ARG A 516 -1.91 -94.09 -58.13
CA ARG A 516 -1.20 -92.90 -57.65
C ARG A 516 -2.26 -91.83 -57.41
N GLU A 517 -2.72 -91.70 -56.18
CA GLU A 517 -3.59 -90.59 -55.77
C GLU A 517 -2.82 -89.26 -55.80
N ARG A 518 -3.53 -88.25 -56.29
CA ARG A 518 -3.16 -86.84 -56.43
C ARG A 518 -3.17 -86.15 -55.06
N GLU A 519 -2.20 -85.27 -54.81
CA GLU A 519 -2.39 -84.15 -53.87
C GLU A 519 -2.33 -82.81 -54.60
N LYS A 520 -3.32 -81.97 -54.27
CA LYS A 520 -3.59 -80.63 -54.82
C LYS A 520 -2.64 -79.58 -54.25
N PRO A 521 -2.33 -78.49 -54.98
CA PRO A 521 -1.54 -77.39 -54.46
C PRO A 521 -2.42 -76.42 -53.63
N LEU A 522 -1.92 -76.00 -52.46
CA LEU A 522 -2.46 -74.88 -51.68
C LEU A 522 -1.60 -73.61 -51.92
N PRO A 523 -2.21 -72.41 -51.83
CA PRO A 523 -1.66 -71.19 -52.44
C PRO A 523 -0.61 -70.48 -51.56
N ARG A 524 0.32 -69.80 -52.23
CA ARG A 524 1.23 -68.81 -51.64
C ARG A 524 0.48 -67.53 -51.30
N SER A 525 0.51 -67.08 -50.05
CA SER A 525 0.23 -65.70 -49.65
C SER A 525 1.55 -64.92 -49.49
N VAL A 526 1.68 -63.82 -50.23
CA VAL A 526 2.82 -62.90 -50.18
C VAL A 526 2.53 -61.75 -49.20
N SER A 527 3.59 -61.35 -48.51
CA SER A 527 3.73 -60.44 -47.35
C SER A 527 3.20 -59.00 -47.54
N PRO A 528 2.93 -58.26 -46.44
CA PRO A 528 2.75 -56.80 -46.50
C PRO A 528 4.09 -56.05 -46.56
N SER A 529 4.06 -54.91 -47.27
CA SER A 529 5.17 -54.01 -47.59
C SER A 529 5.71 -53.22 -46.39
N PRO A 530 6.97 -52.72 -46.45
CA PRO A 530 7.50 -51.78 -45.48
C PRO A 530 7.04 -50.34 -45.81
N ALA A 531 6.60 -49.59 -44.80
CA ALA A 531 6.44 -48.15 -44.89
C ALA A 531 7.75 -47.45 -44.47
N PRO A 532 8.06 -46.26 -45.01
CA PRO A 532 9.29 -45.51 -44.75
C PRO A 532 9.39 -44.93 -43.35
#